data_AF-A0A7Y7IZX3-F1
#
_entry.id   AF-A0A7Y7IZX3-F1
#
_cell.length_a   1.000
_cell.length_b   1.000
_cell.length_c   1.000
_cell.angle_alpha   90.00
_cell.angle_beta   90.00
_cell.angle_gamma   90.00
#
_symmetry.space_group_name_H-M   'P 1'
#
loop_
_entity.id
_entity.type
_entity.pdbx_description
1 polymer ?
#
loop_
_entity_poly.entity_id
_entity_poly.type
_entity_poly.pdbx_seq_one_letter_code
_entity_poly.pdbx_strand_id
1 'polypeptide(L)'
;RALDDALWQSADPVWLPHGSAAMGHGALQPIWLTDGQDVPNGATYLFLVDDLDCPDAAAFERVFDLFDGGNPDAVAAARLRWTAARAGGHTLVYWQQQAKGWARKG
;
A
#
# COMPACT_ATOMS: atom_id res chain seq x y z
N ARG A 1 -12.64 -6.21 -0.72
CA ARG A 1 -13.37 -6.61 -1.96
C ARG A 1 -13.38 -5.52 -3.03
N ALA A 2 -13.69 -4.26 -2.72
CA ALA A 2 -13.67 -3.19 -3.73
C ALA A 2 -12.33 -3.05 -4.49
N LEU A 3 -11.19 -3.25 -3.82
CA LEU A 3 -9.87 -3.22 -4.45
C LEU A 3 -9.66 -4.34 -5.50
N ASP A 4 -10.07 -5.58 -5.17
CA ASP A 4 -10.03 -6.74 -6.08
C ASP A 4 -10.83 -6.44 -7.36
N ASP A 5 -12.08 -6.00 -7.20
CA ASP A 5 -12.94 -5.63 -8.33
C ASP A 5 -12.35 -4.49 -9.17
N ALA A 6 -11.71 -3.50 -8.54
CA ALA A 6 -11.11 -2.34 -9.21
C ALA A 6 -9.86 -2.72 -10.01
N LEU A 7 -9.00 -3.60 -9.48
CA LEU A 7 -7.78 -4.04 -10.16
C LEU A 7 -8.10 -4.79 -11.45
N TRP A 8 -9.19 -5.56 -11.49
CA TRP A 8 -9.67 -6.20 -12.73
C TRP A 8 -10.28 -5.24 -13.75
N GLN A 9 -10.73 -4.06 -13.30
CA GLN A 9 -11.31 -3.02 -14.16
C GLN A 9 -10.28 -1.97 -14.61
N SER A 10 -9.01 -2.14 -14.25
CA SER A 10 -7.94 -1.23 -14.66
C SER A 10 -7.84 -1.13 -16.17
N ALA A 11 -7.89 0.10 -16.70
CA ALA A 11 -7.77 0.38 -18.13
C ALA A 11 -6.30 0.42 -18.60
N ASP A 12 -5.38 0.78 -17.71
CA ASP A 12 -3.94 0.80 -17.96
C ASP A 12 -3.18 0.71 -16.62
N PRO A 13 -2.37 -0.34 -16.38
CA PRO A 13 -2.22 -1.52 -17.24
C PRO A 13 -3.53 -2.31 -17.32
N VAL A 14 -3.79 -2.90 -18.49
CA VAL A 14 -5.01 -3.68 -18.77
C VAL A 14 -5.10 -5.00 -17.99
N TRP A 15 -4.04 -5.38 -17.28
CA TRP A 15 -3.98 -6.63 -16.55
C TRP A 15 -3.11 -6.50 -15.30
N LEU A 16 -3.75 -6.67 -14.14
CA LEU A 16 -3.12 -6.68 -12.83
C LEU A 16 -3.48 -8.01 -12.15
N PRO A 17 -2.80 -9.11 -12.49
CA PRO A 17 -3.11 -10.41 -11.91
C PRO A 17 -2.86 -10.39 -10.40
N HIS A 18 -3.89 -10.73 -9.65
CA HIS A 18 -3.85 -10.71 -8.20
C HIS A 18 -4.69 -11.83 -7.61
N GLY A 19 -4.42 -12.14 -6.34
CA GLY A 19 -5.21 -13.10 -5.58
C GLY A 19 -5.16 -12.82 -4.10
N SER A 20 -5.96 -13.58 -3.34
CA SER A 20 -6.04 -13.53 -1.89
C SER A 20 -6.08 -14.95 -1.32
N ALA A 21 -6.07 -15.06 0.02
CA ALA A 21 -6.16 -16.34 0.72
C ALA A 21 -7.34 -17.20 0.23
N ALA A 22 -8.47 -16.56 -0.11
CA ALA A 22 -9.68 -17.25 -0.60
C ALA A 22 -9.50 -17.91 -1.98
N MET A 23 -8.59 -17.40 -2.82
CA MET A 23 -8.32 -17.95 -4.15
C MET A 23 -7.24 -19.05 -4.14
N GLY A 24 -6.45 -19.11 -3.06
CA GLY A 24 -5.33 -20.04 -2.95
C GLY A 24 -4.15 -19.69 -3.87
N HIS A 25 -3.19 -20.61 -3.97
CA HIS A 25 -1.99 -20.47 -4.80
C HIS A 25 -1.19 -19.19 -4.54
N GLY A 26 -1.09 -18.73 -3.29
CA GLY A 26 -0.49 -17.43 -2.96
C GLY A 26 0.91 -17.21 -3.56
N ALA A 27 1.76 -18.24 -3.57
CA ALA A 27 3.08 -18.18 -4.18
C ALA A 27 3.10 -17.88 -5.70
N LEU A 28 1.96 -18.03 -6.40
CA LEU A 28 1.82 -17.78 -7.83
C LEU A 28 1.15 -16.43 -8.14
N GLN A 29 0.68 -15.69 -7.12
CA GLN A 29 -0.03 -14.42 -7.30
C GLN A 29 0.97 -13.26 -7.40
N PRO A 30 1.09 -12.56 -8.56
CA PRO A 30 2.02 -11.45 -8.70
C PRO A 30 1.71 -10.29 -7.75
N ILE A 31 0.42 -10.07 -7.49
CA ILE A 31 -0.07 -9.14 -6.47
C ILE A 31 -0.87 -9.96 -5.46
N TRP A 32 -0.52 -9.84 -4.18
CA TRP A 32 -1.23 -10.50 -3.10
C TRP A 32 -2.09 -9.48 -2.34
N LEU A 33 -3.38 -9.77 -2.21
CA LEU A 33 -4.34 -8.99 -1.45
C LEU A 33 -4.62 -9.69 -0.12
N THR A 34 -4.36 -9.00 0.98
CA THR A 34 -4.64 -9.50 2.32
C THR A 34 -5.04 -8.36 3.25
N ASP A 35 -5.87 -8.67 4.24
CA ASP A 35 -6.12 -7.86 5.44
C ASP A 35 -5.31 -8.37 6.66
N GLY A 36 -4.50 -9.41 6.45
CA GLY A 36 -3.55 -9.97 7.40
C GLY A 36 -2.12 -9.51 7.15
N GLN A 37 -1.16 -10.32 7.59
CA GLN A 37 0.28 -10.06 7.51
C GLN A 37 1.02 -11.08 6.64
N ASP A 38 0.28 -11.91 5.91
CA ASP A 38 0.84 -12.98 5.08
C ASP A 38 1.36 -12.44 3.74
N VAL A 39 2.55 -12.91 3.35
CA VAL A 39 3.23 -12.53 2.10
C VAL A 39 3.68 -13.80 1.36
N PRO A 40 2.76 -14.68 0.93
CA PRO A 40 3.10 -15.98 0.37
C PRO A 40 3.78 -15.88 -1.01
N ASN A 41 3.65 -14.75 -1.69
CA ASN A 41 4.25 -14.48 -3.00
C ASN A 41 5.67 -13.89 -2.91
N GLY A 42 6.20 -13.68 -1.71
CA GLY A 42 7.53 -13.07 -1.52
C GLY A 42 7.62 -11.62 -2.00
N ALA A 43 6.51 -10.86 -1.95
CA ALA A 43 6.50 -9.45 -2.34
C ALA A 43 7.52 -8.64 -1.55
N THR A 44 8.34 -7.86 -2.26
CA THR A 44 9.30 -6.91 -1.68
C THR A 44 8.76 -5.48 -1.62
N TYR A 45 7.59 -5.23 -2.23
CA TYR A 45 6.89 -3.95 -2.23
C TYR A 45 5.54 -4.11 -1.56
N LEU A 46 5.22 -3.20 -0.64
CA LEU A 46 3.95 -3.19 0.10
C LEU A 46 3.17 -1.92 -0.19
N PHE A 47 1.86 -2.06 -0.44
CA PHE A 47 0.91 -0.96 -0.51
C PHE A 47 -0.07 -1.08 0.65
N LEU A 48 0.02 -0.15 1.59
CA LEU A 48 -0.93 -0.01 2.69
C LEU A 48 -2.06 0.90 2.24
N VAL A 49 -3.29 0.47 2.48
CA VAL A 49 -4.53 1.19 2.18
C VAL A 49 -5.45 1.13 3.40
N ASP A 50 -6.49 1.96 3.41
CA ASP A 50 -7.50 1.99 4.47
C ASP A 50 -6.92 2.15 5.89
N ASP A 51 -5.87 2.97 6.01
CA ASP A 51 -5.16 3.28 7.26
C ASP A 51 -4.54 2.08 7.99
N LEU A 52 -4.37 0.96 7.29
CA LEU A 52 -3.64 -0.19 7.80
C LEU A 52 -2.16 0.14 8.04
N ASP A 53 -1.58 -0.54 9.03
CA ASP A 53 -0.18 -0.42 9.40
C ASP A 53 0.55 -1.76 9.18
N CYS A 54 1.86 -1.66 8.97
CA CYS A 54 2.75 -2.81 8.87
C CYS A 54 3.78 -2.74 10.01
N PRO A 55 3.66 -3.59 11.04
CA PRO A 55 4.57 -3.58 12.18
C PRO A 55 6.03 -3.83 11.78
N ASP A 56 6.27 -4.56 10.68
CA ASP A 56 7.61 -4.87 10.17
C ASP A 56 7.84 -4.29 8.77
N ALA A 57 7.76 -2.97 8.66
CA ALA A 57 8.04 -2.26 7.41
C ALA A 57 9.47 -2.52 6.87
N ALA A 58 10.41 -2.96 7.73
CA ALA A 58 11.78 -3.29 7.34
C ALA A 58 11.90 -4.57 6.51
N ALA A 59 10.87 -5.44 6.52
CA ALA A 59 10.82 -6.64 5.70
C ALA A 59 10.65 -6.34 4.19
N PHE A 60 10.28 -5.10 3.84
CA PHE A 60 10.03 -4.67 2.47
C PHE A 60 11.09 -3.69 1.97
N GLU A 61 11.43 -3.78 0.69
CA GLU A 61 12.31 -2.80 0.03
C GLU A 61 11.64 -1.43 -0.10
N ARG A 62 10.30 -1.42 -0.24
CA ARG A 62 9.51 -0.19 -0.32
C ARG A 62 8.10 -0.40 0.21
N VAL A 63 7.67 0.54 1.05
CA VAL A 63 6.30 0.64 1.53
C VAL A 63 5.67 1.92 0.98
N PHE A 64 4.49 1.79 0.39
CA PHE A 64 3.62 2.90 0.01
C PHE A 64 2.48 2.98 1.02
N ASP A 65 2.46 4.02 1.84
CA ASP A 65 1.38 4.33 2.79
C ASP A 65 0.39 5.28 2.11
N LEU A 66 -0.75 4.75 1.64
CA LEU A 66 -1.79 5.52 0.97
C LEU A 66 -2.89 5.88 1.98
N PHE A 67 -3.24 7.16 2.02
CA PHE A 67 -4.29 7.69 2.87
C PHE A 67 -5.05 8.81 2.15
N ASP A 68 -6.29 9.05 2.58
CA ASP A 68 -7.13 10.11 2.02
C ASP A 68 -6.70 11.48 2.59
N GLY A 69 -6.08 12.31 1.75
CA GLY A 69 -5.67 13.67 2.10
C GLY A 69 -6.82 14.65 2.36
N GLY A 70 -8.05 14.30 1.95
CA GLY A 70 -9.28 15.05 2.24
C GLY A 70 -9.92 14.68 3.58
N ASN A 71 -9.49 13.59 4.22
CA ASN A 71 -9.97 13.14 5.52
C ASN A 71 -8.99 13.54 6.65
N PRO A 72 -9.37 14.47 7.55
CA PRO A 72 -8.51 14.91 8.64
C PRO A 72 -8.02 13.78 9.57
N ASP A 73 -8.85 12.76 9.81
CA ASP A 73 -8.51 11.64 10.68
C ASP A 73 -7.47 10.72 10.03
N ALA A 74 -7.62 10.44 8.73
CA ALA A 74 -6.63 9.68 7.95
C ALA A 74 -5.29 10.43 7.87
N VAL A 75 -5.32 11.76 7.69
CA VAL A 75 -4.10 12.59 7.72
C VAL A 75 -3.42 12.55 9.09
N ALA A 76 -4.19 12.58 10.18
CA ALA A 76 -3.64 12.47 11.53
C ALA A 76 -3.00 11.08 11.77
N ALA A 77 -3.67 10.01 11.36
CA ALA A 77 -3.14 8.64 11.44
C ALA A 77 -1.85 8.48 10.62
N ALA A 78 -1.82 8.96 9.38
CA ALA A 78 -0.64 8.94 8.53
C ALA A 78 0.55 9.71 9.12
N ARG A 79 0.29 10.83 9.84
CA ARG A 79 1.36 11.56 10.55
C ARG A 79 1.98 10.75 11.69
N LEU A 80 1.19 9.93 12.39
CA LEU A 80 1.70 9.02 13.42
C LEU A 80 2.57 7.94 12.78
N ARG A 81 2.09 7.28 11.72
CA ARG A 81 2.87 6.28 10.96
C ARG A 81 4.16 6.87 10.39
N TRP A 82 4.12 8.08 9.82
CA TRP A 82 5.30 8.81 9.35
C TRP A 82 6.33 9.05 10.45
N THR A 83 5.88 9.43 11.65
CA THR A 83 6.76 9.68 12.78
C THR A 83 7.41 8.39 13.27
N ALA A 84 6.64 7.29 13.36
CA ALA A 84 7.15 5.97 13.71
C ALA A 84 8.17 5.47 12.67
N ALA A 85 7.85 5.58 11.38
CA ALA A 85 8.75 5.15 10.31
C ALA A 85 10.06 5.96 10.29
N ARG A 86 9.98 7.26 10.58
CA ARG A 86 11.18 8.12 10.72
C ARG A 86 12.04 7.66 11.90
N ALA A 87 11.42 7.36 13.04
CA ALA A 87 12.12 6.84 14.22
C ALA A 87 12.75 5.46 13.95
N GLY A 88 12.13 4.64 13.10
CA GLY A 88 12.67 3.37 12.59
C GLY A 88 13.84 3.52 11.62
N GLY A 89 14.25 4.76 11.27
CA GLY A 89 15.39 5.01 10.39
C GLY A 89 15.09 4.83 8.89
N HIS A 90 13.82 4.72 8.51
CA HIS A 90 13.44 4.58 7.10
C HIS A 90 13.66 5.88 6.32
N THR A 91 13.98 5.75 5.04
CA THR A 91 13.99 6.88 4.11
C THR A 91 12.56 7.21 3.70
N LEU A 92 12.12 8.43 4.00
CA LEU A 92 10.74 8.85 3.76
C LEU A 92 10.67 9.89 2.65
N VAL A 93 9.66 9.74 1.80
CA VAL A 93 9.32 10.69 0.73
C VAL A 93 7.82 10.89 0.74
N TYR A 94 7.37 12.15 0.68
CA TYR A 94 5.96 12.48 0.68
C TYR A 94 5.52 12.99 -0.69
N TRP A 95 4.47 12.36 -1.22
CA TRP A 95 3.80 12.75 -2.45
C TRP A 95 2.34 13.12 -2.16
N GLN A 96 1.89 14.19 -2.81
CA GLN A 96 0.52 14.66 -2.68
C GLN A 96 -0.13 14.74 -4.06
N GLN A 97 -1.31 14.13 -4.20
CA GLN A 97 -2.12 14.25 -5.42
C GLN A 97 -2.48 15.71 -5.68
N GLN A 98 -2.41 16.12 -6.94
CA GLN A 98 -2.79 17.45 -7.42
C GLN A 98 -3.91 17.33 -8.45
N ALA A 99 -4.41 18.46 -8.95
CA ALA A 99 -5.38 18.47 -10.05
C ALA A 99 -4.88 17.71 -11.31
N LYS A 100 -3.55 17.68 -11.51
CA LYS A 100 -2.89 16.85 -12.52
C LYS A 100 -1.69 16.14 -11.90
N GLY A 101 -1.79 14.82 -11.78
CA GLY A 101 -0.71 13.97 -11.28
C GLY A 101 -0.39 14.18 -9.80
N TRP A 102 0.87 13.95 -9.45
CA TRP A 102 1.37 13.96 -8.08
C TRP A 102 2.58 14.89 -7.95
N ALA A 103 2.71 15.56 -6.81
CA ALA A 103 3.86 16.41 -6.51
C ALA A 103 4.58 15.93 -5.25
N ARG A 104 5.91 15.84 -5.31
CA ARG A 104 6.74 15.59 -4.13
C ARG A 104 6.74 16.84 -3.25
N LYS A 105 6.47 16.65 -1.95
CA LYS A 105 6.39 17.72 -0.94
C LYS A 105 7.43 17.56 0.17
N GLY A 106 8.12 16.43 0.23
CA GLY A 106 9.23 16.12 1.15
C GLY A 106 10.00 14.91 0.65
#